data_AF-A0A016SLA3-F1
#
_entry.id   AF-A0A016SLA3-F1
#
_cell.length_a   1.000
_cell.length_b   1.000
_cell.length_c   1.000
_cell.angle_alpha   90.00
_cell.angle_beta   90.00
_cell.angle_gamma   90.00
#
_symmetry.space_group_name_H-M   'P 1'
#
loop_
_entity.id
_entity.type
_entity.pdbx_description
1 polymer ?
#
loop_
_entity_poly.entity_id
_entity_poly.type
_entity_poly.pdbx_seq_one_letter_code
_entity_poly.pdbx_strand_id
1 'polypeptide(L)'
;MGRFNINIPHRFSAHTYKLPTFCDHCGSLMLGLMNQGLQCSCCKLNVHKKCQTNVANNCGVDAKQMAAALAQVGLKGDRTSVKKKAGAAA
;
A
#
# COMPACT_ATOMS: atom_id res chain seq x y z
N MET A 1 1.84 -23.83 -9.58
CA MET A 1 0.99 -22.72 -9.08
C MET A 1 1.64 -21.39 -9.39
N GLY A 2 1.01 -20.58 -10.25
CA GLY A 2 1.48 -19.24 -10.57
C GLY A 2 1.30 -18.31 -9.36
N ARG A 3 2.36 -17.60 -8.99
CA ARG A 3 2.32 -16.54 -7.99
C ARG A 3 1.59 -15.37 -8.64
N PHE A 4 0.47 -14.91 -8.09
CA PHE A 4 -0.20 -13.71 -8.60
C PHE A 4 0.65 -12.49 -8.22
N ASN A 5 1.57 -12.12 -9.10
CA ASN A 5 2.35 -10.90 -8.96
C ASN A 5 1.47 -9.72 -9.35
N ILE A 6 0.68 -9.22 -8.39
CA ILE A 6 -0.14 -8.03 -8.59
C ILE A 6 0.79 -6.81 -8.50
N ASN A 7 1.22 -6.32 -9.66
CA ASN A 7 2.03 -5.12 -9.80
C ASN A 7 1.22 -4.07 -10.57
N ILE A 8 0.26 -3.43 -9.90
CA ILE A 8 -0.46 -2.28 -10.45
C ILE A 8 0.07 -1.02 -9.76
N PRO A 9 0.83 -0.17 -10.47
CA PRO A 9 1.35 1.06 -9.90
C PRO A 9 0.22 2.05 -9.59
N HIS A 10 0.39 2.80 -8.51
CA HIS A 10 -0.54 3.88 -8.16
C HIS A 10 -0.35 5.09 -9.06
N ARG A 11 -1.46 5.66 -9.56
CA ARG A 11 -1.46 6.93 -10.30
C ARG A 11 -1.62 8.11 -9.34
N PHE A 12 -0.52 8.52 -8.73
CA PHE A 12 -0.48 9.64 -7.81
C PHE A 12 -0.53 10.99 -8.54
N SER A 13 -1.35 11.92 -8.03
CA SER A 13 -1.41 13.31 -8.48
C SER A 13 -1.31 14.24 -7.27
N ALA A 14 -0.67 15.40 -7.44
CA ALA A 14 -0.64 16.43 -6.40
C ALA A 14 -2.07 16.86 -6.07
N HIS A 15 -2.39 16.86 -4.78
CA HIS A 15 -3.72 17.23 -4.30
C HIS A 15 -3.60 18.21 -3.13
N THR A 16 -4.48 19.20 -3.09
CA THR A 16 -4.57 20.17 -1.99
C THR A 16 -5.76 19.81 -1.13
N TYR A 17 -5.49 19.45 0.13
CA TYR A 17 -6.53 19.06 1.08
C TYR A 17 -7.04 20.30 1.82
N LYS A 18 -8.37 20.38 1.96
CA LYS A 18 -9.05 21.46 2.69
C LYS A 18 -9.04 21.25 4.21
N LEU A 19 -8.78 20.03 4.66
CA LEU A 19 -8.75 19.61 6.06
C LEU A 19 -7.41 18.95 6.39
N PRO A 20 -6.99 18.92 7.67
CA PRO A 20 -5.82 18.18 8.11
C PRO A 20 -5.96 16.70 7.73
N THR A 21 -5.02 16.21 6.93
CA THR A 21 -5.04 14.85 6.39
C THR A 21 -3.76 14.12 6.78
N PHE A 22 -3.91 12.84 7.11
CA PHE A 22 -2.79 11.98 7.49
C PHE A 22 -2.34 11.15 6.29
N CYS A 23 -1.05 10.83 6.26
CA CYS A 23 -0.48 9.95 5.26
C CYS A 23 -0.83 8.49 5.60
N ASP A 24 -1.49 7.79 4.68
CA ASP A 24 -1.88 6.37 4.85
C ASP A 24 -0.66 5.44 4.99
N HIS A 25 0.52 5.89 4.55
CA HIS A 25 1.75 5.10 4.60
C HIS A 25 2.51 5.21 5.94
N CYS A 26 2.64 6.42 6.48
CA CYS A 26 3.45 6.67 7.68
C CYS A 26 2.64 7.13 8.89
N GLY A 27 1.33 7.33 8.75
CA GLY A 27 0.43 7.80 9.80
C GLY A 27 0.68 9.24 10.26
N SER A 28 1.62 9.96 9.65
CA SER A 28 1.96 11.33 10.05
C SER A 28 1.10 12.35 9.31
N LEU A 29 0.86 13.49 9.95
CA LEU A 29 0.08 14.59 9.38
C LEU A 29 0.79 15.19 8.15
N MET A 30 0.05 15.37 7.06
CA MET A 30 0.54 16.07 5.87
C MET A 30 0.48 17.57 6.11
N LEU A 31 1.60 18.14 6.53
CA LEU A 31 1.74 19.56 6.85
C LEU A 31 2.03 20.38 5.58
N GLY A 32 1.29 21.47 5.38
CA GLY A 32 1.54 22.44 4.30
C GLY A 32 0.31 23.26 3.92
N LEU A 33 0.54 24.41 3.28
CA LEU A 33 -0.55 25.32 2.87
C LEU A 33 -1.22 24.87 1.55
N MET A 34 -0.44 24.32 0.62
CA MET A 34 -0.88 23.86 -0.71
C MET A 34 -0.04 22.64 -1.13
N ASN A 35 -0.59 21.73 -1.95
CA ASN A 35 0.13 20.53 -2.44
C ASN A 35 0.82 19.71 -1.33
N GLN A 36 0.12 19.58 -0.20
CA GLN A 36 0.57 18.89 1.02
C GLN A 36 0.98 17.43 0.77
N GLY A 37 0.35 16.79 -0.21
CA GLY A 37 0.64 15.41 -0.55
C GLY A 37 0.17 15.03 -1.94
N LEU A 38 0.18 13.73 -2.16
CA LEU A 38 -0.22 13.06 -3.38
C LEU A 38 -1.46 12.21 -3.08
N GLN A 39 -2.43 12.25 -3.98
CA GLN A 39 -3.59 11.38 -3.93
C GLN A 39 -3.60 10.47 -5.15
N CYS A 40 -3.87 9.18 -4.94
CA CYS A 40 -4.09 8.27 -6.05
C CYS A 40 -5.50 8.47 -6.64
N SER A 41 -5.60 8.69 -7.95
CA SER A 41 -6.89 8.89 -8.62
C SER A 41 -7.79 7.65 -8.61
N CYS A 42 -7.20 6.45 -8.52
CA CYS A 42 -7.94 5.19 -8.59
C CYS A 42 -8.44 4.72 -7.21
N CYS A 43 -7.54 4.64 -6.23
CA CYS A 43 -7.85 4.10 -4.89
C CYS A 43 -7.98 5.15 -3.79
N LYS A 44 -7.81 6.45 -4.12
CA LYS A 44 -7.90 7.58 -3.17
C LYS A 44 -6.92 7.52 -1.99
N LEU A 45 -5.85 6.73 -2.09
CA LEU A 45 -4.76 6.66 -1.11
C LEU A 45 -4.02 8.00 -1.07
N ASN A 46 -3.80 8.53 0.13
CA ASN A 46 -3.16 9.82 0.36
C ASN A 46 -1.78 9.62 0.99
N VAL A 47 -0.74 10.10 0.32
CA VAL A 47 0.65 9.89 0.77
C VAL A 47 1.50 11.14 0.61
N HIS A 48 2.54 11.25 1.43
CA HIS A 48 3.58 12.27 1.20
C HIS A 48 4.34 12.01 -0.10
N LYS A 49 4.94 13.06 -0.67
CA LYS A 49 5.89 12.95 -1.80
C LYS A 49 7.02 11.97 -1.51
N LYS A 50 7.57 11.98 -0.29
CA LYS A 50 8.62 11.03 0.15
C LYS A 50 8.11 9.60 0.37
N CYS A 51 6.82 9.43 0.66
CA CYS A 51 6.23 8.13 0.95
C CYS A 51 5.82 7.39 -0.33
N GLN A 52 5.61 8.10 -1.44
CA GLN A 52 5.24 7.53 -2.74
C GLN A 52 6.11 6.33 -3.14
N THR A 53 7.42 6.40 -2.93
CA THR A 53 8.37 5.35 -3.33
C THR A 53 8.32 4.11 -2.45
N ASN A 54 7.76 4.21 -1.25
CA ASN A 54 7.73 3.14 -0.25
C ASN A 54 6.35 2.44 -0.17
N VAL A 55 5.40 2.84 -1.01
CA VAL A 55 4.07 2.25 -1.11
C VAL A 55 4.11 1.05 -2.05
N ALA A 56 3.39 -0.02 -1.70
CA ALA A 56 3.29 -1.21 -2.55
C ALA A 56 2.50 -0.91 -3.85
N ASN A 57 2.87 -1.55 -4.97
CA ASN A 57 2.17 -1.40 -6.24
C ASN A 57 0.94 -2.31 -6.32
N ASN A 58 -0.04 -2.09 -5.45
CA ASN A 58 -1.30 -2.85 -5.41
C ASN A 58 -2.52 -1.92 -5.55
N CYS A 59 -2.45 -0.97 -6.48
CA CYS A 59 -3.49 0.03 -6.63
C CYS A 59 -4.86 -0.58 -7.00
N GLY A 60 -5.91 -0.20 -6.27
CA GLY A 60 -7.29 -0.65 -6.52
C GLY A 60 -7.57 -2.07 -6.04
N VAL A 61 -6.67 -2.64 -5.25
CA VAL A 61 -6.74 -4.01 -4.79
C VAL A 61 -7.28 -4.06 -3.37
N ASP A 62 -8.53 -4.48 -3.22
CA ASP A 62 -9.11 -4.74 -1.92
C ASP A 62 -8.65 -6.10 -1.40
N ALA A 63 -7.73 -6.10 -0.43
CA ALA A 63 -7.20 -7.32 0.17
C ALA A 63 -8.31 -8.22 0.74
N LYS A 64 -9.41 -7.63 1.24
CA LYS A 64 -10.57 -8.35 1.75
C LYS A 64 -11.34 -9.06 0.63
N GLN A 65 -11.58 -8.38 -0.50
CA GLN A 65 -12.25 -8.98 -1.64
C GLN A 65 -11.38 -10.05 -2.29
N MET A 66 -10.07 -9.83 -2.35
CA MET A 66 -9.15 -10.82 -2.89
C MET A 66 -9.03 -12.06 -1.99
N ALA A 67 -9.00 -11.88 -0.66
CA ALA A 67 -9.05 -12.99 0.28
C ALA A 67 -10.36 -13.79 0.13
N ALA A 68 -11.50 -13.10 -0.05
CA ALA A 68 -12.79 -13.75 -0.27
C ALA A 68 -12.84 -14.50 -1.62
N ALA A 69 -12.26 -13.93 -2.68
CA ALA A 69 -12.15 -14.60 -3.97
C ALA A 69 -11.24 -15.84 -3.88
N LEU A 70 -10.05 -15.70 -3.27
CA LEU A 70 -9.11 -16.80 -3.06
C LEU A 70 -9.70 -17.95 -2.23
N ALA A 71 -10.54 -17.63 -1.23
CA ALA A 71 -11.27 -18.62 -0.44
C ALA A 71 -12.23 -19.46 -1.30
N GLN A 72 -12.86 -18.86 -2.32
CA GLN A 72 -13.75 -19.57 -3.24
C GLN A 72 -13.00 -20.47 -4.22
N VAL A 73 -11.80 -20.08 -4.67
CA VAL A 73 -10.98 -20.86 -5.61
C VAL A 73 -10.09 -21.91 -4.93
N GLY A 74 -10.16 -22.07 -3.60
CA GLY A 74 -9.40 -23.10 -2.86
C GLY A 74 -7.89 -22.90 -2.87
N LEU A 75 -7.40 -21.71 -3.24
CA LEU A 75 -5.97 -21.40 -3.32
C LEU A 75 -5.48 -20.98 -1.93
N LYS A 76 -4.90 -21.94 -1.21
CA LYS A 76 -4.24 -21.70 0.08
C LYS A 76 -3.00 -20.85 -0.19
N GLY A 77 -3.04 -19.57 0.15
CA GLY A 77 -1.87 -18.70 0.06
C GLY A 77 -0.76 -19.27 0.92
N ASP A 78 0.26 -19.86 0.30
CA ASP A 78 1.44 -20.32 1.02
C ASP A 78 2.06 -19.12 1.72
N ARG A 79 2.08 -19.18 3.05
CA ARG A 79 2.67 -18.18 3.93
C ARG A 79 4.13 -18.06 3.52
N THR A 80 4.49 -16.96 2.85
CA THR A 80 5.89 -16.63 2.61
C THR A 80 6.56 -16.56 3.98
N SER A 81 7.29 -17.62 4.31
CA SER A 81 8.07 -17.74 5.53
C SER A 81 9.11 -16.64 5.49
N VAL A 82 8.83 -15.52 6.15
CA VAL A 82 9.88 -14.62 6.62
C VAL A 82 10.66 -15.44 7.62
N LYS A 83 11.72 -16.12 7.14
CA LYS A 83 12.74 -16.74 7.98
C LYS A 83 13.22 -15.66 8.95
N LYS A 84 12.75 -15.72 10.20
CA LYS A 84 13.45 -15.08 11.32
C LYS A 84 14.88 -15.62 11.25
N LYS A 85 15.83 -14.78 10.87
CA LYS A 85 17.25 -15.11 11.06
C LYS A 85 17.45 -15.19 12.57
N ALA A 86 17.55 -16.41 13.10
CA ALA A 86 18.18 -16.65 14.38
C ALA A 86 19.66 -16.28 14.20
N GLY A 87 20.04 -15.12 14.74
CA GLY A 87 21.44 -14.76 14.90
C GLY A 87 21.93 -15.37 16.21
N ALA A 88 22.67 -16.47 16.11
CA ALA A 88 23.57 -16.94 17.14
C ALA A 88 24.95 -16.29 16.90
N ALA A 89 25.48 -15.61 17.93
CA ALA A 89 26.89 -15.25 18.12
C ALA A 89 27.01 -15.03 19.63
N ALA A 90 27.51 -16.02 20.36
CA ALA A 90 28.91 -16.21 20.74
C ALA A 90 29.24 -15.41 22.00
#